data_AF-A0A7J4PSF2-F1
#
_entry.id   AF-A0A7J4PSF2-F1
#
_cell.length_a   1.000
_cell.length_b   1.000
_cell.length_c   1.000
_cell.angle_alpha   90.00
_cell.angle_beta   90.00
_cell.angle_gamma   90.00
#
_symmetry.space_group_name_H-M   'P 1'
#
loop_
_entity.id
_entity.type
_entity.pdbx_description
1 polymer ?
#
loop_
_entity_poly.entity_id
_entity_poly.type
_entity_poly.pdbx_seq_one_letter_code
_entity_poly.pdbx_strand_id
1 'polypeptide(L)'
;MAEILLEDLSGVGRATAEKLKEAGFNSVEALAVASPAQLAACADVGESTASKIIASAREAADIGGFETGDQVMERRKLVGKVTTGSEA
;
A
#
# COMPACT_ATOMS: atom_id res chain seq x y z
N MET A 1 -9.37 -9.81 5.09
CA MET A 1 -8.48 -8.68 4.79
C MET A 1 -9.28 -7.43 5.08
N ALA A 2 -8.76 -6.50 5.87
CA ALA A 2 -9.44 -5.23 6.07
C ALA A 2 -9.32 -4.46 4.75
N GLU A 3 -10.40 -4.38 3.98
CA GLU A 3 -10.47 -3.48 2.83
C GLU A 3 -10.59 -2.06 3.39
N ILE A 4 -9.44 -1.46 3.71
CA ILE A 4 -9.37 -0.03 3.97
C ILE A 4 -9.62 0.64 2.61
N LEU A 5 -10.69 1.41 2.52
CA LEU A 5 -11.04 2.08 1.28
C LEU A 5 -10.12 3.29 1.11
N LEU A 6 -9.81 3.65 -0.15
CA LEU A 6 -9.00 4.84 -0.43
C LEU A 6 -9.61 6.12 0.18
N GLU A 7 -10.93 6.15 0.34
CA GLU A 7 -11.68 7.26 0.96
C GLU A 7 -11.54 7.35 2.49
N ASP A 8 -11.02 6.30 3.15
CA ASP A 8 -10.72 6.33 4.59
C ASP A 8 -9.39 7.03 4.90
N LEU A 9 -8.58 7.31 3.87
CA LEU A 9 -7.27 7.93 4.01
C LEU A 9 -7.38 9.44 4.17
N SER A 10 -6.58 9.99 5.10
CA SER A 10 -6.60 11.43 5.36
C SER A 10 -6.12 12.21 4.14
N GLY A 11 -6.97 13.09 3.61
CA GLY A 11 -6.66 13.90 2.42
C GLY A 11 -7.10 13.29 1.09
N VAL A 12 -7.76 12.14 1.09
CA VAL A 12 -8.37 11.54 -0.11
C VAL A 12 -9.89 11.74 -0.07
N GLY A 13 -10.41 12.54 -0.99
CA GLY A 13 -11.86 12.63 -1.21
C GLY A 13 -12.33 11.61 -2.25
N ARG A 14 -13.65 11.44 -2.39
CA ARG A 14 -14.26 10.54 -3.40
C ARG A 14 -13.73 10.78 -4.82
N ALA A 15 -13.60 12.04 -5.24
CA ALA A 15 -13.09 12.38 -6.56
C ALA A 15 -11.62 11.97 -6.77
N THR A 16 -10.79 12.11 -5.74
CA THR A 16 -9.39 11.68 -5.76
C THR A 16 -9.29 10.15 -5.75
N ALA A 17 -10.14 9.48 -4.96
CA ALA A 17 -10.19 8.02 -4.91
C ALA A 17 -10.59 7.40 -6.25
N GLU A 18 -11.55 7.99 -6.97
CA GLU A 18 -11.93 7.53 -8.32
C GLU A 18 -10.76 7.66 -9.31
N LYS A 19 -10.07 8.81 -9.35
CA LYS A 19 -8.88 9.01 -10.20
C LYS A 19 -7.75 8.03 -9.86
N LEU A 20 -7.52 7.76 -8.58
CA LEU A 20 -6.52 6.81 -8.13
C LEU A 20 -6.87 5.38 -8.60
N LYS A 21 -8.14 4.99 -8.54
CA LYS A 21 -8.61 3.71 -9.09
C LYS A 21 -8.44 3.63 -10.61
N GLU A 22 -8.77 4.70 -11.33
CA GLU A 22 -8.54 4.79 -12.79
C GLU A 22 -7.06 4.70 -13.15
N ALA A 23 -6.17 5.25 -12.31
CA ALA A 23 -4.73 5.14 -12.43
C ALA A 23 -4.16 3.76 -12.01
N GLY A 24 -5.00 2.84 -11.53
CA GLY A 24 -4.62 1.48 -11.15
C GLY A 24 -4.21 1.31 -9.69
N PHE A 25 -4.35 2.34 -8.84
CA PHE A 25 -4.14 2.24 -7.40
C PHE A 25 -5.39 1.69 -6.71
N ASN A 26 -5.51 0.36 -6.73
CA ASN A 26 -6.67 -0.34 -6.21
C ASN A 26 -6.59 -0.70 -4.72
N SER A 27 -5.40 -0.61 -4.11
CA SER A 27 -5.19 -0.92 -2.70
C SER A 27 -4.35 0.14 -1.98
N VAL A 28 -4.49 0.18 -0.66
CA VAL A 28 -3.71 1.08 0.20
C VAL A 28 -2.22 0.73 0.17
N GLU A 29 -1.87 -0.54 -0.03
CA GLU A 29 -0.46 -0.94 -0.15
C GLU A 29 0.16 -0.41 -1.45
N ALA A 30 -0.59 -0.44 -2.56
CA ALA A 30 -0.15 0.14 -3.83
C ALA A 30 0.10 1.65 -3.69
N LEU A 31 -0.74 2.34 -2.89
CA LEU A 31 -0.60 3.75 -2.61
C LEU A 31 0.60 4.06 -1.68
N ALA A 32 0.83 3.22 -0.68
CA ALA A 32 1.91 3.40 0.30
C ALA A 32 3.33 3.26 -0.30
N VAL A 33 3.45 2.49 -1.39
CA VAL A 33 4.70 2.26 -2.13
C VAL A 33 4.87 3.24 -3.30
N ALA A 34 3.82 3.97 -3.69
CA ALA A 34 3.86 4.93 -4.76
C ALA A 34 4.76 6.15 -4.44
N SER A 35 5.24 6.81 -5.50
CA SER A 35 6.00 8.06 -5.36
C SER A 35 5.06 9.27 -5.23
N PRO A 36 5.39 10.28 -4.41
CA PRO A 36 4.57 11.49 -4.28
C PRO A 36 4.32 12.22 -5.60
N ALA A 37 5.32 12.22 -6.50
CA ALA A 37 5.23 12.85 -7.82
C ALA A 37 4.21 12.14 -8.74
N GLN A 38 4.21 10.79 -8.76
CA GLN A 38 3.20 10.04 -9.52
C GLN A 38 1.81 10.28 -8.96
N LEU A 39 1.67 10.30 -7.63
CA LEU A 39 0.38 10.52 -7.00
C LEU A 39 -0.18 11.91 -7.31
N ALA A 40 0.68 12.93 -7.25
CA ALA A 40 0.33 14.31 -7.59
C ALA A 40 -0.18 14.43 -9.04
N ALA A 41 0.50 13.77 -9.97
CA ALA A 41 0.15 13.78 -11.39
C ALA A 41 -1.14 12.99 -11.70
N CYS A 42 -1.35 11.83 -11.07
CA CYS A 42 -2.52 10.99 -11.33
C CYS A 42 -3.80 11.50 -10.67
N ALA A 43 -3.69 12.10 -9.48
CA ALA A 43 -4.84 12.45 -8.67
C ALA A 43 -5.16 13.96 -8.67
N ASP A 44 -4.41 14.77 -9.44
CA ASP A 44 -4.45 16.24 -9.45
C ASP A 44 -4.36 16.85 -8.04
N VAL A 45 -3.50 16.27 -7.20
CA VAL A 45 -3.25 16.75 -5.84
C VAL A 45 -1.88 17.42 -5.76
N GLY A 46 -1.75 18.43 -4.90
CA GLY A 46 -0.43 19.03 -4.64
C GLY A 46 0.54 18.00 -4.02
N GLU A 47 1.84 18.12 -4.31
CA GLU A 47 2.88 17.21 -3.79
C GLU A 47 2.89 17.10 -2.26
N SER A 48 2.56 18.20 -1.57
CA SER A 48 2.44 18.23 -0.11
C SER A 48 1.27 17.39 0.40
N THR A 49 0.15 17.36 -0.33
CA THR A 49 -1.01 16.52 -0.03
C THR A 49 -0.73 15.07 -0.39
N ALA A 50 -0.11 14.82 -1.55
CA ALA A 50 0.33 13.49 -1.96
C ALA A 50 1.23 12.83 -0.90
N SER A 51 2.20 13.59 -0.37
CA SER A 51 3.11 13.09 0.67
C SER A 51 2.37 12.70 1.97
N LYS A 52 1.35 13.47 2.35
CA LYS A 52 0.50 13.17 3.52
C LYS A 52 -0.38 11.93 3.29
N ILE A 53 -0.93 11.80 2.09
CA ILE A 53 -1.73 10.62 1.70
C ILE A 53 -0.86 9.37 1.77
N ILE A 54 0.37 9.42 1.25
CA ILE A 54 1.31 8.28 1.29
C ILE A 54 1.68 7.93 2.74
N ALA A 55 1.92 8.93 3.60
CA ALA A 55 2.19 8.69 5.02
C ALA A 55 1.01 8.01 5.72
N SER A 56 -0.21 8.50 5.50
CA SER A 56 -1.44 7.90 6.03
C SER A 56 -1.65 6.48 5.49
N ALA A 57 -1.36 6.24 4.21
CA ALA A 57 -1.45 4.92 3.60
C ALA A 57 -0.43 3.94 4.18
N ARG A 58 0.80 4.38 4.48
CA ARG A 58 1.82 3.56 5.14
C ARG A 58 1.42 3.15 6.55
N GLU A 59 0.84 4.08 7.30
CA GLU A 59 0.34 3.82 8.65
C GLU A 59 -0.86 2.87 8.62
N ALA A 60 -1.81 3.08 7.70
CA ALA A 60 -2.97 2.22 7.51
C ALA A 60 -2.61 0.80 7.03
N ALA A 61 -1.57 0.66 6.20
CA ALA A 61 -1.11 -0.62 5.68
C ALA A 61 -0.07 -1.32 6.57
N ASP A 62 0.30 -0.72 7.71
CA ASP A 62 1.40 -1.18 8.58
C ASP A 62 2.73 -1.41 7.81
N ILE A 63 2.98 -0.56 6.80
CA ILE A 63 4.16 -0.65 5.95
C ILE A 63 5.27 0.23 6.53
N GLY A 64 6.40 -0.39 6.86
CA GLY A 64 7.58 0.30 7.40
C GLY A 64 7.70 0.24 8.93
N GLY A 65 6.84 -0.52 9.60
CA GLY A 65 7.05 -0.93 10.99
C GLY A 65 8.36 -1.72 11.15
N PHE A 66 9.02 -1.54 12.29
CA PHE A 66 10.25 -2.27 12.62
C PHE A 66 9.88 -3.62 13.25
N GLU A 67 10.28 -4.72 12.63
CA GLU A 67 10.04 -6.07 13.14
C GLU A 67 11.36 -6.73 13.61
N THR A 68 11.29 -7.59 14.62
CA THR A 68 12.47 -8.37 15.06
C THR A 68 12.69 -9.60 14.18
N GLY A 69 13.92 -10.11 14.15
CA GLY A 69 14.29 -11.27 13.33
C GLY A 69 13.43 -12.51 13.61
N ASP A 70 13.04 -12.73 14.86
CA ASP A 70 12.17 -13.85 15.27
C ASP A 70 10.76 -13.73 14.68
N GLN A 71 10.17 -12.53 14.72
CA GLN A 71 8.84 -12.26 14.16
C GLN A 71 8.82 -12.49 12.64
N VAL A 72 9.87 -12.04 11.95
CA VAL A 72 10.03 -12.27 10.51
C VAL A 72 10.15 -13.76 10.21
N MET A 73 10.90 -14.52 11.02
CA MET A 73 11.06 -15.96 10.84
C MET A 73 9.73 -16.71 11.02
N GLU A 74 8.96 -16.41 12.07
CA GLU A 74 7.65 -17.02 12.29
C GLU A 74 6.68 -16.73 11.15
N ARG A 75 6.61 -15.48 10.67
CA ARG A 75 5.80 -15.10 9.50
C ARG A 75 6.21 -15.88 8.25
N ARG A 76 7.51 -16.10 8.05
CA ARG A 76 8.05 -16.80 6.87
C ARG A 76 7.68 -18.29 6.84
N LYS A 77 7.45 -18.92 8.00
CA LYS A 77 6.99 -20.32 8.08
C LYS A 77 5.59 -20.51 7.51
N LEU A 78 4.75 -19.48 7.55
CA LEU A 78 3.37 -19.51 7.02
C LEU A 78 3.33 -19.43 5.48
N VAL A 79 4.44 -19.08 4.84
CA VAL A 79 4.52 -18.97 3.37
C VAL A 79 4.43 -20.37 2.77
N GLY A 80 3.32 -20.65 2.08
CA GLY A 80 3.10 -21.90 1.36
C GLY A 80 4.14 -22.11 0.26
N LYS A 81 4.61 -23.34 0.11
CA LYS A 81 5.51 -23.75 -0.96
C LYS A 81 4.77 -24.67 -1.92
N VAL A 82 4.90 -24.41 -3.22
CA VAL A 82 4.45 -25.33 -4.27
C VAL A 82 5.66 -26.15 -4.70
N THR A 83 5.53 -27.48 -4.65
CA THR A 83 6.61 -28.38 -5.06
C THR A 83 6.76 -28.37 -6.57
N THR A 84 7.99 -28.33 -7.09
CA THR A 84 8.28 -28.41 -8.53
C THR A 84 8.18 -29.82 -9.10
N GLY A 85 7.89 -30.84 -8.27
CA GLY A 85 7.72 -32.23 -8.69
C GLY A 85 9.02 -32.98 -9.00
N SER A 86 10.18 -32.34 -8.82
CA SER A 86 11.49 -32.98 -8.91
C SER A 86 12.06 -33.13 -7.50
N GLU A 87 12.07 -34.36 -6.99
CA GLU A 87 12.97 -34.75 -5.91
C GLU A 87 14.34 -35.00 -6.55
N ALA A 88 15.37 -34.32 -6.06
CA ALA A 88 16.76 -34.54 -6.50
C ALA A 88 17.27 -35.89 -6.02
#